data_AF-A0A8H6X435-F1
#
_entry.id   AF-A0A8H6X435-F1
#
_cell.length_a   1.000
_cell.length_b   1.000
_cell.length_c   1.000
_cell.angle_alpha   90.00
_cell.angle_beta   90.00
_cell.angle_gamma   90.00
#
_symmetry.space_group_name_H-M   'P 1'
#
loop_
_entity.id
_entity.type
_entity.pdbx_description
1 polymer ?
#
loop_
_entity_poly.entity_id
_entity_poly.type
_entity_poly.pdbx_seq_one_letter_code
_entity_poly.pdbx_strand_id
1 'polypeptide(L)'
;MPSYDLTLPGAGVVVRAPPHTLWLRGGAQSSRLGVSQPTLFLSFRDRFRAGDLAWFAAGKSEDGNHILTASTFFPEFETVRECLPTGMDGNEMRKALQEEIQRNVFDQAALWDRSFGGTTFVLHVKGTTQPNTPALPEFLHCAAYIPPSFLANHPESHAPIAQIAQIFLESVGVPTVQDWTARALARGWSLSMGGQTPARNVNVSTLIPNPRTPGSAHLKFMGRAVGELDAILHPPVIMIPDDDDDDYFDSADHNTFDLADQLRCMQSLAEDRRQQIDVLEQRQAVLRARVATLESEVRQFRAQYQIPTQPQSPSRARTPATTATRSSPLPTNRSSAAPFTPVRSRAPPPYSAASPLSARPMSSLAHRSTPTHAPLVDNSEVSALILQHGLQHLTASVNLIQRSTQPVHWYEELLQLGIQAGVASELVAAMNTEDHV
;
A
#
# COMPACT_ATOMS: atom_id res chain seq x y z
N MET A 1 34.82 5.00 -49.81
CA MET A 1 33.59 5.41 -50.51
C MET A 1 32.46 4.48 -50.12
N PRO A 2 31.39 4.96 -49.46
CA PRO A 2 31.35 5.97 -48.39
C PRO A 2 30.74 5.32 -47.11
N SER A 3 31.37 5.35 -45.92
CA SER A 3 31.45 6.46 -44.93
C SER A 3 30.26 7.41 -44.95
N TYR A 4 29.32 7.23 -44.02
CA TYR A 4 28.36 8.27 -43.65
C TYR A 4 28.68 8.76 -42.24
N ASP A 5 29.40 9.88 -42.19
CA ASP A 5 29.38 10.81 -41.08
C ASP A 5 28.06 11.59 -41.13
N LEU A 6 27.35 11.63 -40.01
CA LEU A 6 26.22 12.52 -39.78
C LEU A 6 26.50 13.30 -38.50
N THR A 7 27.36 14.31 -38.62
CA THR A 7 27.36 15.46 -37.71
C THR A 7 26.22 16.38 -38.10
N LEU A 8 25.30 16.65 -37.16
CA LEU A 8 24.47 17.84 -37.16
C LEU A 8 24.69 18.63 -35.85
N PRO A 9 24.70 19.97 -35.92
CA PRO A 9 25.08 20.83 -34.82
C PRO A 9 23.88 21.22 -33.93
N GLY A 10 24.18 21.41 -32.65
CA GLY A 10 23.62 22.45 -31.78
C GLY A 10 22.12 22.71 -31.78
N ALA A 11 21.44 22.22 -30.75
CA ALA A 11 20.53 23.03 -29.94
C ALA A 11 20.38 22.36 -28.57
N GLY A 12 21.12 22.89 -27.59
CA GLY A 12 21.01 22.47 -26.20
C GLY A 12 19.65 22.88 -25.64
N VAL A 13 18.82 21.88 -25.34
CA VAL A 13 17.77 22.00 -24.33
C VAL A 13 17.94 20.80 -23.42
N VAL A 14 18.62 21.02 -22.30
CA VAL A 14 18.76 20.05 -21.21
C VAL A 14 17.40 19.96 -20.52
N VAL A 15 16.62 18.94 -20.88
CA VAL A 15 15.45 18.54 -20.09
C VAL A 15 15.97 17.77 -18.88
N ARG A 16 16.02 18.44 -17.71
CA ARG A 16 16.27 17.78 -16.43
C ARG A 16 15.16 16.74 -16.19
N ALA A 17 15.52 15.46 -16.23
CA ALA A 17 14.63 14.39 -15.78
C ALA A 17 14.61 14.35 -14.24
N PRO A 18 13.42 14.31 -13.59
CA PRO A 18 13.31 14.23 -12.13
C PRO A 18 13.63 12.82 -11.58
N PRO A 19 13.85 12.68 -10.25
CA PRO A 19 14.52 11.54 -9.59
C PRO A 19 13.66 10.27 -9.45
N HIS A 20 12.97 9.86 -10.52
CA HIS A 20 12.08 8.68 -10.52
C HIS A 20 12.80 7.37 -10.93
N THR A 21 14.13 7.35 -10.96
CA THR A 21 14.90 6.23 -11.53
C THR A 21 15.22 5.10 -10.55
N LEU A 22 14.90 5.24 -9.25
CA LEU A 22 15.14 4.16 -8.28
C LEU A 22 14.24 2.94 -8.49
N TRP A 23 13.11 3.11 -9.19
CA TRP A 23 12.14 2.03 -9.50
C TRP A 23 12.40 1.33 -10.84
N LEU A 24 13.45 1.73 -11.59
CA LEU A 24 13.71 1.25 -12.95
C LEU A 24 14.83 0.21 -13.06
N ARG A 25 15.41 -0.28 -11.95
CA ARG A 25 16.46 -1.31 -11.97
C ARG A 25 15.99 -2.74 -11.72
N GLY A 26 14.73 -3.03 -12.04
CA GLY A 26 14.28 -4.37 -12.41
C GLY A 26 14.71 -4.82 -13.82
N GLY A 27 15.65 -4.10 -14.46
CA GLY A 27 16.16 -4.42 -15.81
C GLY A 27 16.80 -5.80 -15.95
N ALA A 28 17.09 -6.51 -14.85
CA ALA A 28 17.61 -7.87 -14.89
C ALA A 28 16.60 -8.93 -15.38
N GLN A 29 15.30 -8.61 -15.53
CA GLN A 29 14.31 -9.55 -16.08
C GLN A 29 13.94 -9.34 -17.55
N SER A 30 14.31 -8.21 -18.17
CA SER A 30 14.02 -7.98 -19.61
C SER A 30 14.73 -9.02 -20.50
N SER A 31 15.88 -9.53 -20.06
CA SER A 31 16.65 -10.56 -20.76
C SER A 31 15.93 -11.90 -20.87
N ARG A 32 14.99 -12.22 -19.96
CA ARG A 32 14.31 -13.53 -19.93
C ARG A 32 13.20 -13.67 -20.97
N LEU A 33 12.63 -12.56 -21.45
CA LEU A 33 11.57 -12.59 -22.48
C LEU A 33 12.10 -12.41 -23.91
N GLY A 34 13.41 -12.19 -24.09
CA GLY A 34 14.01 -12.00 -25.42
C GLY A 34 13.48 -10.76 -26.17
N VAL A 35 12.81 -9.84 -25.47
CA VAL A 35 12.24 -8.63 -26.07
C VAL A 35 13.29 -7.53 -26.01
N SER A 36 14.13 -7.44 -27.03
CA SER A 36 15.10 -6.34 -27.21
C SER A 36 14.47 -5.02 -27.66
N GLN A 37 13.14 -4.93 -27.67
CA GLN A 37 12.43 -3.72 -28.11
C GLN A 37 12.12 -2.80 -26.91
N PRO A 38 12.85 -1.68 -26.72
CA PRO A 38 12.56 -0.71 -25.66
C PRO A 38 11.13 -0.13 -25.74
N THR A 39 10.47 -0.25 -26.88
CA THR A 39 9.06 0.14 -27.09
C THR A 39 8.08 -0.69 -26.28
N LEU A 40 8.36 -1.97 -25.99
CA LEU A 40 7.44 -2.83 -25.24
C LEU A 40 7.36 -2.40 -23.77
N PHE A 41 8.51 -2.18 -23.11
CA PHE A 41 8.52 -1.69 -21.74
C PHE A 41 7.82 -0.34 -21.62
N LEU A 42 8.10 0.60 -22.53
CA LEU A 42 7.45 1.92 -22.52
C LEU A 42 5.94 1.81 -22.74
N SER A 43 5.48 0.90 -23.61
CA SER A 43 4.06 0.70 -23.90
C SER A 43 3.28 0.03 -22.75
N PHE A 44 3.96 -0.77 -21.93
CA PHE A 44 3.35 -1.49 -20.80
C PHE A 44 3.91 -1.09 -19.45
N ARG A 45 4.51 0.09 -19.35
CA ARG A 45 5.21 0.58 -18.14
C ARG A 45 4.34 0.45 -16.90
N ASP A 46 3.07 0.83 -16.98
CA ASP A 46 2.15 0.77 -15.84
C ASP A 46 1.82 -0.68 -15.43
N ARG A 47 1.80 -1.62 -16.38
CA ARG A 47 1.61 -3.05 -16.07
C ARG A 47 2.84 -3.65 -15.42
N PHE A 48 4.04 -3.28 -15.88
CA PHE A 48 5.28 -3.69 -15.23
C PHE A 48 5.35 -3.16 -13.80
N ARG A 49 5.03 -1.88 -13.58
CA ARG A 49 4.93 -1.29 -12.24
C ARG A 49 3.93 -2.00 -11.34
N ALA A 50 2.73 -2.31 -11.85
CA ALA A 50 1.74 -3.09 -11.11
C ALA A 50 2.27 -4.49 -10.76
N GLY A 51 3.00 -5.13 -11.68
CA GLY A 51 3.69 -6.39 -11.47
C GLY A 51 4.75 -6.32 -10.37
N ASP A 52 5.57 -5.26 -10.36
CA ASP A 52 6.58 -5.04 -9.32
C ASP A 52 5.92 -4.86 -7.93
N LEU A 53 4.84 -4.07 -7.86
CA LEU A 53 4.08 -3.90 -6.61
C LEU A 53 3.46 -5.22 -6.15
N ALA A 54 2.89 -6.01 -7.07
CA ALA A 54 2.34 -7.32 -6.75
C ALA A 54 3.44 -8.30 -6.26
N TRP A 55 4.63 -8.23 -6.85
CA TRP A 55 5.79 -9.01 -6.41
C TRP A 55 6.18 -8.69 -4.96
N PHE A 56 6.27 -7.41 -4.60
CA PHE A 56 6.57 -7.01 -3.21
C PHE A 56 5.45 -7.33 -2.22
N ALA A 57 4.19 -7.34 -2.68
CA ALA A 57 3.03 -7.70 -1.86
C ALA A 57 2.88 -9.22 -1.65
N ALA A 58 3.52 -10.05 -2.48
CA ALA A 58 3.39 -11.49 -2.42
C ALA A 58 3.79 -12.04 -1.05
N GLY A 59 2.90 -12.83 -0.44
CA GLY A 59 3.11 -13.43 0.89
C GLY A 59 2.88 -12.48 2.07
N LYS A 60 2.66 -11.17 1.85
CA LYS A 60 2.50 -10.20 2.94
C LYS A 60 1.25 -10.41 3.78
N SER A 61 0.26 -11.15 3.30
CA SER A 61 -0.95 -11.52 4.08
C SER A 61 -0.77 -12.77 4.95
N GLU A 62 0.34 -13.50 4.79
CA GLU A 62 0.58 -14.81 5.41
C GLU A 62 1.94 -14.90 6.11
N ASP A 63 2.70 -13.79 6.18
CA ASP A 63 4.06 -13.78 6.71
C ASP A 63 4.12 -13.81 8.25
N GLY A 64 2.96 -13.76 8.92
CA GLY A 64 2.83 -13.78 10.38
C GLY A 64 3.24 -12.48 11.06
N ASN A 65 3.70 -11.47 10.31
CA ASN A 65 4.21 -10.22 10.85
C ASN A 65 3.11 -9.14 10.87
N HIS A 66 1.94 -9.49 11.38
CA HIS A 66 0.78 -8.59 11.44
C HIS A 66 0.55 -7.93 12.80
N ILE A 67 1.29 -8.37 13.83
CA ILE A 67 1.16 -7.88 15.19
C ILE A 67 2.19 -6.78 15.43
N LEU A 68 1.71 -5.54 15.59
CA LEU A 68 2.55 -4.40 15.96
C LEU A 68 2.48 -4.12 17.46
N THR A 69 3.57 -3.62 18.00
CA THR A 69 3.54 -2.96 19.31
C THR A 69 3.01 -1.53 19.18
N ALA A 70 2.57 -0.94 20.30
CA ALA A 70 2.01 0.40 20.32
C ALA A 70 2.98 1.50 19.86
N SER A 71 4.29 1.24 19.85
CA SER A 71 5.34 2.23 19.55
C SER A 71 6.11 1.98 18.25
N THR A 72 5.79 0.91 17.51
CA THR A 72 6.54 0.48 16.33
C THR A 72 5.71 0.51 15.06
N PHE A 73 6.33 0.89 13.95
CA PHE A 73 5.77 0.70 12.61
C PHE A 73 6.23 -0.64 12.01
N PHE A 74 5.56 -1.09 10.95
CA PHE A 74 6.06 -2.21 10.14
C PHE A 74 7.41 -1.84 9.50
N PRO A 75 8.36 -2.78 9.39
CA PRO A 75 9.68 -2.52 8.77
C PRO A 75 9.60 -1.90 7.37
N GLU A 76 8.60 -2.28 6.57
CA GLU A 76 8.38 -1.74 5.22
C GLU A 76 8.02 -0.26 5.25
N PHE A 77 7.22 0.16 6.24
CA PHE A 77 6.89 1.57 6.42
C PHE A 77 8.15 2.38 6.74
N GLU A 78 9.01 1.85 7.59
CA GLU A 78 10.28 2.50 7.96
C GLU A 78 11.22 2.59 6.77
N THR A 79 11.39 1.48 6.04
CA THR A 79 12.20 1.42 4.82
C THR A 79 11.74 2.46 3.80
N VAL A 80 10.42 2.54 3.52
CA VAL A 80 9.87 3.53 2.59
C VAL A 80 10.10 4.95 3.10
N ARG A 81 10.02 5.18 4.41
CA ARG A 81 10.24 6.51 5.00
C ARG A 81 11.71 6.93 4.96
N GLU A 82 12.63 6.02 5.22
CA GLU A 82 14.08 6.26 5.28
C GLU A 82 14.71 6.37 3.88
N CYS A 83 14.22 5.58 2.91
CA CYS A 83 14.74 5.60 1.55
C CYS A 83 14.18 6.74 0.68
N LEU A 84 13.11 7.40 1.11
CA LEU A 84 12.53 8.54 0.39
C LEU A 84 12.96 9.86 1.04
N PRO A 85 13.06 10.96 0.26
CA PRO A 85 13.39 12.27 0.82
C PRO A 85 12.51 12.65 2.02
N THR A 86 13.01 13.54 2.87
CA THR A 86 12.22 14.19 3.91
C THR A 86 11.56 15.46 3.35
N GLY A 87 10.62 16.04 4.10
CA GLY A 87 9.95 17.28 3.69
C GLY A 87 8.84 17.08 2.66
N MET A 88 8.56 18.13 1.88
CA MET A 88 7.42 18.17 0.94
C MET A 88 7.56 17.14 -0.18
N ASP A 89 8.70 17.12 -0.87
CA ASP A 89 8.99 16.17 -1.96
C ASP A 89 8.86 14.72 -1.48
N GLY A 90 9.41 14.43 -0.30
CA GLY A 90 9.26 13.15 0.37
C GLY A 90 7.82 12.72 0.62
N ASN A 91 7.02 13.66 1.13
CA ASN A 91 5.59 13.43 1.37
C ASN A 91 4.83 13.17 0.07
N GLU A 92 5.14 13.92 -0.99
CA GLU A 92 4.54 13.71 -2.30
C GLU A 92 4.89 12.34 -2.88
N MET A 93 6.16 11.92 -2.80
CA MET A 93 6.59 10.60 -3.25
C MET A 93 5.92 9.46 -2.48
N ARG A 94 5.85 9.56 -1.15
CA ARG A 94 5.14 8.58 -0.31
C ARG A 94 3.65 8.52 -0.65
N LYS A 95 3.01 9.68 -0.85
CA LYS A 95 1.62 9.78 -1.26
C LYS A 95 1.40 9.14 -2.63
N ALA A 96 2.27 9.39 -3.60
CA ALA A 96 2.20 8.79 -4.93
C ALA A 96 2.32 7.27 -4.86
N LEU A 97 3.31 6.74 -4.13
CA LEU A 97 3.48 5.30 -3.92
C LEU A 97 2.23 4.67 -3.26
N GLN A 98 1.69 5.32 -2.23
CA GLN A 98 0.45 4.86 -1.60
C GLN A 98 -0.72 4.81 -2.58
N GLU A 99 -0.89 5.85 -3.41
CA GLU A 99 -1.95 5.89 -4.43
C GLU A 99 -1.75 4.82 -5.52
N GLU A 100 -0.51 4.47 -5.86
CA GLU A 100 -0.18 3.38 -6.79
C GLU A 100 -0.50 2.00 -6.20
N ILE A 101 -0.10 1.73 -4.95
CA ILE A 101 -0.45 0.49 -4.24
C ILE A 101 -1.97 0.33 -4.15
N GLN A 102 -2.67 1.39 -3.75
CA GLN A 102 -4.12 1.39 -3.63
C GLN A 102 -4.80 1.11 -4.99
N ARG A 103 -4.32 1.74 -6.07
CA ARG A 103 -4.83 1.48 -7.43
C ARG A 103 -4.61 0.03 -7.83
N ASN A 104 -3.43 -0.53 -7.57
CA ASN A 104 -3.13 -1.93 -7.87
C ASN A 104 -4.10 -2.88 -7.14
N VAL A 105 -4.39 -2.64 -5.85
CA VAL A 105 -5.38 -3.43 -5.10
C VAL A 105 -6.77 -3.36 -5.75
N PHE A 106 -7.19 -2.17 -6.20
CA PHE A 106 -8.49 -2.01 -6.87
C PHE A 106 -8.52 -2.70 -8.25
N ASP A 107 -7.41 -2.66 -9.00
CA ASP A 107 -7.29 -3.36 -10.28
C ASP A 107 -7.34 -4.89 -10.08
N GLN A 108 -6.74 -5.43 -9.02
CA GLN A 108 -6.83 -6.85 -8.67
C GLN A 108 -8.25 -7.25 -8.26
N ALA A 109 -8.93 -6.44 -7.44
CA ALA A 109 -10.34 -6.66 -7.09
C ALA A 109 -11.24 -6.66 -8.35
N ALA A 110 -11.01 -5.71 -9.27
CA ALA A 110 -11.73 -5.65 -10.53
C ALA A 110 -11.45 -6.85 -11.44
N LEU A 111 -10.20 -7.33 -11.48
CA LEU A 111 -9.85 -8.54 -12.20
C LEU A 111 -10.59 -9.74 -11.61
N TRP A 112 -10.61 -9.88 -10.29
CA TRP A 112 -11.32 -10.95 -9.61
C TRP A 112 -12.81 -10.97 -9.98
N ASP A 113 -13.49 -9.83 -9.87
CA ASP A 113 -14.91 -9.72 -10.18
C ASP A 113 -15.20 -10.07 -11.65
N ARG A 114 -14.35 -9.61 -12.59
CA ARG A 114 -14.49 -9.91 -14.02
C ARG A 114 -14.20 -11.36 -14.37
N SER A 115 -13.22 -11.98 -13.72
CA SER A 115 -12.79 -13.34 -14.00
C SER A 115 -13.75 -14.39 -13.44
N PHE A 116 -14.39 -14.09 -12.30
CA PHE A 116 -15.20 -15.08 -11.58
C PHE A 116 -16.68 -14.71 -11.42
N GLY A 117 -17.09 -13.53 -11.91
CA GLY A 117 -18.49 -13.08 -11.81
C GLY A 117 -18.91 -12.67 -10.40
N GLY A 118 -17.98 -12.14 -9.61
CA GLY A 118 -18.20 -11.71 -8.22
C GLY A 118 -18.57 -10.23 -8.07
N THR A 119 -18.76 -9.80 -6.83
CA THR A 119 -18.81 -8.39 -6.45
C THR A 119 -17.92 -8.19 -5.23
N THR A 120 -16.87 -7.41 -5.39
CA THR A 120 -15.92 -7.10 -4.32
C THR A 120 -16.12 -5.67 -3.84
N PHE A 121 -16.15 -5.48 -2.52
CA PHE A 121 -16.16 -4.16 -1.90
C PHE A 121 -14.89 -3.97 -1.08
N VAL A 122 -14.02 -3.04 -1.50
CA VAL A 122 -12.77 -2.74 -0.80
C VAL A 122 -12.87 -1.37 -0.15
N LEU A 123 -12.53 -1.27 1.13
CA LEU A 123 -12.42 -0.02 1.87
C LEU A 123 -10.98 0.18 2.37
N HIS A 124 -10.44 1.38 2.16
CA HIS A 124 -9.12 1.75 2.67
C HIS A 124 -9.14 3.15 3.28
N VAL A 125 -8.66 3.26 4.51
CA VAL A 125 -8.47 4.53 5.23
C VAL A 125 -6.98 4.76 5.45
N LYS A 126 -6.54 6.01 5.28
CA LYS A 126 -5.15 6.40 5.55
C LYS A 126 -4.98 6.61 7.06
N GLY A 127 -3.89 6.08 7.63
CA GLY A 127 -3.54 6.37 9.02
C GLY A 127 -3.01 7.79 9.26
N THR A 128 -2.65 8.51 8.20
CA THR A 128 -2.17 9.88 8.28
C THR A 128 -3.29 10.89 8.03
N THR A 129 -3.40 11.91 8.87
CA THR A 129 -4.24 13.10 8.65
C THR A 129 -3.37 14.34 8.46
N GLN A 130 -4.00 15.47 8.09
CA GLN A 130 -3.28 16.74 8.09
C GLN A 130 -2.90 17.11 9.55
N PRO A 131 -1.78 17.82 9.77
CA PRO A 131 -1.44 18.36 11.08
C PRO A 131 -2.62 19.04 11.77
N ASN A 132 -2.76 18.84 13.09
CA ASN A 132 -3.83 19.42 13.93
C ASN A 132 -5.27 19.01 13.54
N THR A 133 -5.43 17.97 12.72
CA THR A 133 -6.73 17.40 12.40
C THR A 133 -7.16 16.44 13.51
N PRO A 134 -8.33 16.64 14.14
CA PRO A 134 -8.80 15.71 15.15
C PRO A 134 -9.11 14.34 14.52
N ALA A 135 -8.84 13.27 15.26
CA ALA A 135 -9.18 11.91 14.86
C ALA A 135 -10.68 11.66 15.09
N LEU A 136 -11.51 12.32 14.30
CA LEU A 136 -12.97 12.19 14.31
C LEU A 136 -13.47 11.81 12.90
N PRO A 137 -14.55 11.03 12.78
CA PRO A 137 -15.01 10.47 11.50
C PRO A 137 -15.21 11.55 10.43
N GLU A 138 -15.77 12.71 10.78
CA GLU A 138 -16.08 13.81 9.86
C GLU A 138 -14.86 14.52 9.26
N PHE A 139 -13.65 14.21 9.73
CA PHE A 139 -12.38 14.67 9.15
C PHE A 139 -11.65 13.58 8.37
N LEU A 140 -12.21 12.37 8.35
CA LEU A 140 -11.64 11.22 7.65
C LEU A 140 -12.37 10.98 6.33
N HIS A 141 -11.72 10.19 5.49
CA HIS A 141 -12.32 9.64 4.30
C HIS A 141 -11.71 8.26 4.03
N CYS A 142 -12.48 7.38 3.40
CA CYS A 142 -11.96 6.14 2.87
C CYS A 142 -12.06 6.12 1.35
N ALA A 143 -11.01 5.63 0.71
CA ALA A 143 -11.07 5.26 -0.68
C ALA A 143 -11.75 3.89 -0.79
N ALA A 144 -12.61 3.74 -1.78
CA ALA A 144 -13.38 2.54 -1.96
C ALA A 144 -13.36 2.07 -3.41
N TYR A 145 -13.43 0.75 -3.58
CA TYR A 145 -13.71 0.10 -4.86
C TYR A 145 -15.03 -0.65 -4.75
N ILE A 146 -15.91 -0.45 -5.73
CA ILE A 146 -17.11 -1.27 -5.94
C ILE A 146 -17.47 -1.29 -7.44
N PRO A 147 -17.86 -2.44 -8.02
CA PRO A 147 -18.26 -2.51 -9.42
C PRO A 147 -19.40 -1.53 -9.75
N PRO A 148 -19.23 -0.63 -10.74
CA PRO A 148 -20.29 0.33 -11.12
C PRO A 148 -21.57 -0.35 -11.60
N SER A 149 -21.45 -1.51 -12.26
CA SER A 149 -22.60 -2.31 -12.70
C SER A 149 -23.44 -2.81 -11.53
N PHE A 150 -22.81 -3.15 -10.40
CA PHE A 150 -23.54 -3.55 -9.20
C PHE A 150 -24.36 -2.38 -8.66
N LEU A 151 -23.73 -1.22 -8.48
CA LEU A 151 -24.41 -0.01 -7.99
C LEU A 151 -25.57 0.44 -8.88
N ALA A 152 -25.42 0.30 -10.20
CA ALA A 152 -26.46 0.66 -11.17
C ALA A 152 -27.66 -0.28 -11.11
N ASN A 153 -27.42 -1.57 -10.88
CA ASN A 153 -28.47 -2.59 -10.85
C ASN A 153 -29.13 -2.75 -9.47
N HIS A 154 -28.48 -2.27 -8.39
CA HIS A 154 -28.90 -2.46 -7.00
C HIS A 154 -28.97 -1.14 -6.23
N PRO A 155 -29.87 -0.19 -6.60
CA PRO A 155 -30.03 1.07 -5.88
C PRO A 155 -30.41 0.89 -4.40
N GLU A 156 -31.11 -0.19 -4.04
CA GLU A 156 -31.44 -0.57 -2.66
C GLU A 156 -30.20 -0.82 -1.79
N SER A 157 -29.07 -1.16 -2.41
CA SER A 157 -27.81 -1.40 -1.70
C SER A 157 -27.07 -0.11 -1.35
N HIS A 158 -27.47 1.05 -1.87
CA HIS A 158 -26.77 2.31 -1.67
C HIS A 158 -26.71 2.72 -0.19
N ALA A 159 -27.83 2.60 0.52
CA ALA A 159 -27.91 2.90 1.95
C ALA A 159 -27.03 1.95 2.79
N PRO A 160 -27.15 0.61 2.68
CA PRO A 160 -26.24 -0.32 3.37
C PRO A 160 -24.75 -0.08 3.07
N ILE A 161 -24.38 0.21 1.82
CA ILE A 161 -22.99 0.49 1.44
C ILE A 161 -22.48 1.77 2.13
N ALA A 162 -23.28 2.82 2.14
CA ALA A 162 -22.94 4.07 2.83
C ALA A 162 -22.80 3.85 4.35
N GLN A 163 -23.69 3.05 4.96
CA GLN A 163 -23.61 2.67 6.36
C GLN A 163 -22.33 1.88 6.66
N ILE A 164 -21.99 0.87 5.84
CA ILE A 164 -20.75 0.10 6.01
C ILE A 164 -19.52 1.03 5.93
N ALA A 165 -19.48 1.94 4.96
CA ALA A 165 -18.37 2.89 4.83
C ALA A 165 -18.25 3.82 6.06
N GLN A 166 -19.38 4.30 6.58
CA GLN A 166 -19.42 5.14 7.78
C GLN A 166 -18.98 4.37 9.03
N ILE A 167 -19.53 3.18 9.27
CA ILE A 167 -19.14 2.31 10.39
C ILE A 167 -17.65 1.97 10.31
N PHE A 168 -17.12 1.72 9.11
CA PHE A 168 -15.69 1.47 8.90
C PHE A 168 -14.84 2.69 9.29
N LEU A 169 -15.25 3.90 8.93
CA LEU A 169 -14.53 5.12 9.32
C LEU A 169 -14.56 5.36 10.84
N GLU A 170 -15.70 5.13 11.48
CA GLU A 170 -15.86 5.27 12.93
C GLU A 170 -15.06 4.21 13.70
N SER A 171 -15.23 2.94 13.32
CA SER A 171 -14.73 1.80 14.08
C SER A 171 -13.29 1.41 13.75
N VAL A 172 -12.84 1.70 12.52
CA VAL A 172 -11.49 1.33 12.04
C VAL A 172 -10.68 2.59 11.72
N GLY A 173 -11.26 3.56 11.01
CA GLY A 173 -10.57 4.78 10.59
C GLY A 173 -10.05 5.62 11.75
N VAL A 174 -10.92 5.95 12.70
CA VAL A 174 -10.55 6.77 13.87
C VAL A 174 -9.42 6.10 14.68
N PRO A 175 -9.54 4.82 15.12
CA PRO A 175 -8.43 4.15 15.80
C PRO A 175 -7.16 4.07 14.98
N THR A 176 -7.25 3.83 13.67
CA THR A 176 -6.07 3.77 12.78
C THR A 176 -5.27 5.08 12.80
N VAL A 177 -5.95 6.24 12.79
CA VAL A 177 -5.30 7.55 12.87
C VAL A 177 -4.74 7.82 14.26
N GLN A 178 -5.45 7.44 15.32
CA GLN A 178 -4.97 7.56 16.70
C GLN A 178 -3.71 6.73 16.92
N ASP A 179 -3.71 5.46 16.51
CA ASP A 179 -2.56 4.56 16.60
C ASP A 179 -1.37 5.07 15.80
N TRP A 180 -1.60 5.53 14.57
CA TRP A 180 -0.53 6.10 13.75
C TRP A 180 0.08 7.34 14.43
N THR A 181 -0.76 8.21 14.99
CA THR A 181 -0.36 9.43 15.71
C THR A 181 0.47 9.07 16.95
N ALA A 182 0.01 8.11 17.76
CA ALA A 182 0.71 7.65 18.94
C ALA A 182 2.09 7.07 18.60
N ARG A 183 2.19 6.21 17.57
CA ARG A 183 3.46 5.66 17.07
C ARG A 183 4.40 6.75 16.56
N ALA A 184 3.87 7.72 15.82
CA ALA A 184 4.66 8.84 15.31
C ALA A 184 5.25 9.70 16.46
N LEU A 185 4.44 10.00 17.47
CA LEU A 185 4.89 10.73 18.66
C LEU A 185 5.91 9.93 19.48
N ALA A 186 5.71 8.62 19.64
CA ALA A 186 6.68 7.74 20.32
C ALA A 186 8.03 7.69 19.60
N ARG A 187 8.05 7.92 18.29
CA ARG A 187 9.28 8.08 17.47
C ARG A 187 9.86 9.50 17.48
N GLY A 188 9.27 10.42 18.25
CA GLY A 188 9.71 11.82 18.32
C GLY A 188 9.42 12.61 17.05
N TRP A 189 8.50 12.17 16.19
CA TRP A 189 8.13 12.93 15.00
C TRP A 189 7.29 14.14 15.39
N SER A 190 7.69 15.31 14.91
CA SER A 190 6.89 16.53 15.06
C SER A 190 5.67 16.47 14.16
N LEU A 191 4.48 16.47 14.78
CA LEU A 191 3.19 16.56 14.08
C LEU A 191 2.66 18.00 14.01
N SER A 192 3.33 18.95 14.66
CA SER A 192 2.96 20.35 14.73
C SER A 192 3.61 21.15 13.59
N MET A 193 3.26 20.86 12.34
CA MET A 193 3.49 21.82 11.27
C MET A 193 2.30 22.78 11.22
N GLY A 194 2.54 24.08 11.25
CA GLY A 194 1.56 25.16 11.46
C GLY A 194 0.49 25.31 10.38
N GLY A 195 -0.37 24.30 10.23
CA GLY A 195 -1.56 24.29 9.38
C GLY A 195 -2.82 24.58 10.17
N GLN A 196 -3.76 25.28 9.53
CA GLN A 196 -5.13 25.37 10.02
C GLN A 196 -5.77 23.98 10.02
N THR A 197 -6.53 23.67 11.06
CA THR A 197 -7.37 22.47 11.08
C THR A 197 -8.30 22.52 9.86
N PRO A 198 -8.34 21.46 9.03
CA PRO A 198 -9.22 21.41 7.87
C PRO A 198 -10.67 21.67 8.28
N ALA A 199 -11.43 22.32 7.41
CA ALA A 199 -12.87 22.43 7.62
C ALA A 199 -13.49 21.03 7.66
N ARG A 200 -14.48 20.85 8.55
CA ARG A 200 -15.32 19.64 8.60
C ARG A 200 -15.94 19.39 7.23
N ASN A 201 -16.09 18.12 6.86
CA ASN A 201 -16.87 17.74 5.67
C ASN A 201 -18.37 17.97 5.95
N VAL A 202 -18.90 19.13 5.59
CA VAL A 202 -20.32 19.50 5.84
C VAL A 202 -21.26 19.16 4.68
N ASN A 203 -20.74 18.81 3.50
CA ASN A 203 -21.52 18.74 2.26
C ASN A 203 -21.49 17.34 1.63
N VAL A 204 -21.92 16.32 2.35
CA VAL A 204 -22.09 14.98 1.78
C VAL A 204 -23.58 14.73 1.58
N SER A 205 -24.16 15.24 0.49
CA SER A 205 -25.61 15.07 0.25
C SER A 205 -25.96 13.70 -0.33
N THR A 206 -25.02 13.04 -1.03
CA THR A 206 -25.28 11.75 -1.68
C THR A 206 -24.85 10.58 -0.78
N LEU A 207 -25.63 9.50 -0.82
CA LEU A 207 -25.29 8.24 -0.13
C LEU A 207 -24.05 7.59 -0.77
N ILE A 208 -24.07 7.51 -2.11
CA ILE A 208 -22.94 7.05 -2.90
C ILE A 208 -22.25 8.28 -3.53
N PRO A 209 -20.95 8.49 -3.29
CA PRO A 209 -20.22 9.58 -3.91
C PRO A 209 -20.03 9.31 -5.41
N ASN A 210 -19.83 10.38 -6.19
CA ASN A 210 -19.47 10.23 -7.58
C ASN A 210 -18.09 9.55 -7.73
N PRO A 211 -17.88 8.71 -8.76
CA PRO A 211 -16.56 8.18 -9.07
C PRO A 211 -15.50 9.26 -9.24
N ARG A 212 -14.26 8.97 -8.83
CA ARG A 212 -13.11 9.90 -8.94
C ARG A 212 -12.87 10.35 -10.38
N THR A 213 -13.12 9.45 -11.34
CA THR A 213 -13.14 9.75 -12.77
C THR A 213 -14.36 9.09 -13.40
N PRO A 214 -14.97 9.68 -14.45
CA PRO A 214 -16.11 9.08 -15.15
C PRO A 214 -15.81 7.63 -15.57
N GLY A 215 -16.74 6.71 -15.28
CA GLY A 215 -16.59 5.28 -15.58
C GLY A 215 -15.65 4.49 -14.67
N SER A 216 -15.04 5.12 -13.65
CA SER A 216 -14.23 4.42 -12.65
C SER A 216 -15.08 3.74 -11.58
N ALA A 217 -14.54 2.68 -10.99
CA ALA A 217 -15.06 2.03 -9.78
C ALA A 217 -14.51 2.65 -8.49
N HIS A 218 -13.63 3.66 -8.58
CA HIS A 218 -12.99 4.30 -7.45
C HIS A 218 -13.88 5.39 -6.86
N LEU A 219 -14.39 5.14 -5.66
CA LEU A 219 -15.21 6.04 -4.88
C LEU A 219 -14.43 6.64 -3.70
N LYS A 220 -14.82 7.82 -3.25
CA LYS A 220 -14.25 8.45 -2.04
C LYS A 220 -15.38 8.79 -1.08
N PHE A 221 -15.57 7.96 -0.06
CA PHE A 221 -16.54 8.23 0.99
C PHE A 221 -15.92 9.19 2.00
N MET A 222 -16.54 10.34 2.17
CA MET A 222 -16.19 11.29 3.21
C MET A 222 -16.93 10.87 4.48
N GLY A 223 -16.24 10.83 5.61
CA GLY A 223 -16.89 10.53 6.88
C GLY A 223 -17.83 11.66 7.29
N ARG A 224 -18.86 11.28 8.03
CA ARG A 224 -19.89 12.17 8.59
C ARG A 224 -19.79 12.16 10.11
N ALA A 225 -20.41 13.13 10.79
CA ALA A 225 -20.50 13.03 12.24
C ALA A 225 -21.40 11.85 12.63
N VAL A 226 -21.14 11.29 13.81
CA VAL A 226 -21.93 10.19 14.37
C VAL A 226 -23.42 10.56 14.37
N GLY A 227 -24.27 9.69 13.83
CA GLY A 227 -25.72 9.87 13.71
C GLY A 227 -26.19 10.72 12.52
N GLU A 228 -25.30 11.43 11.82
CA GLU A 228 -25.69 12.26 10.66
C GLU A 228 -26.18 11.41 9.48
N LEU A 229 -25.55 10.25 9.24
CA LEU A 229 -26.02 9.33 8.21
C LEU A 229 -27.40 8.74 8.55
N ASP A 230 -27.62 8.38 9.80
CA ASP A 230 -28.90 7.82 10.26
C ASP A 230 -30.02 8.86 10.12
N ALA A 231 -29.73 10.14 10.40
CA ALA A 231 -30.69 11.22 10.19
C ALA A 231 -31.05 11.43 8.70
N ILE A 232 -30.15 11.09 7.77
CA ILE A 232 -30.43 11.15 6.33
C ILE A 232 -31.24 9.93 5.87
N LEU A 233 -30.92 8.76 6.39
CA LEU A 233 -31.59 7.50 6.03
C LEU A 233 -32.98 7.37 6.68
N HIS A 234 -33.13 7.95 7.86
CA HIS A 234 -34.35 7.96 8.66
C HIS A 234 -34.66 9.42 9.02
N PRO A 235 -35.08 10.24 8.03
CA PRO A 235 -35.48 11.61 8.31
C PRO A 235 -36.56 11.57 9.40
N PRO A 236 -36.45 12.43 10.43
CA PRO A 236 -37.45 12.47 11.48
C PRO A 236 -38.81 12.66 10.82
N VAL A 237 -39.76 11.78 11.14
CA VAL A 237 -41.14 11.93 10.70
C VAL A 237 -41.65 13.21 11.34
N ILE A 238 -41.69 14.30 10.56
CA ILE A 238 -42.33 15.54 10.99
C ILE A 238 -43.80 15.21 11.01
N MET A 239 -44.32 14.89 12.20
CA MET A 239 -45.76 14.85 12.45
C MET A 239 -46.24 16.27 12.20
N ILE A 240 -46.72 16.54 10.99
CA ILE A 240 -47.49 17.75 10.72
C ILE A 240 -48.79 17.52 11.49
N PRO A 241 -49.06 18.27 12.57
CA PRO A 241 -50.38 18.19 13.19
C PRO A 241 -51.39 18.50 12.08
N ASP A 242 -52.26 17.53 11.76
CA ASP A 242 -53.41 17.77 10.90
C ASP A 242 -54.28 18.79 11.63
N ASP A 243 -54.15 20.06 11.23
CA ASP A 243 -54.80 21.22 11.82
C ASP A 243 -56.24 21.40 11.28
N ASP A 244 -56.76 20.42 10.53
CA ASP A 244 -58.03 20.51 9.78
C ASP A 244 -59.17 19.62 10.34
N ASP A 245 -58.95 18.87 11.42
CA ASP A 245 -60.03 18.10 12.07
C ASP A 245 -60.46 18.77 13.39
N ASP A 246 -61.39 19.73 13.26
CA ASP A 246 -62.19 20.33 14.34
C ASP A 246 -63.15 19.32 15.03
N ASP A 247 -62.88 18.02 14.94
CA ASP A 247 -63.58 16.93 15.62
C ASP A 247 -63.08 16.81 17.07
N TYR A 248 -63.08 17.95 17.76
CA TYR A 248 -62.64 18.19 19.13
C TYR A 248 -63.60 17.62 20.17
N PHE A 249 -64.14 16.41 19.99
CA PHE A 249 -64.83 15.70 21.06
C PHE A 249 -64.62 14.18 20.92
N ASP A 250 -63.94 13.59 21.91
CA ASP A 250 -63.80 12.15 22.22
C ASP A 250 -62.60 11.30 21.71
N SER A 251 -61.46 11.88 21.31
CA SER A 251 -60.25 11.07 20.95
C SER A 251 -59.12 11.02 21.99
N ALA A 252 -59.36 11.46 23.23
CA ALA A 252 -58.37 11.36 24.33
C ALA A 252 -58.02 9.90 24.72
N ASP A 253 -58.77 8.91 24.23
CA ASP A 253 -58.60 7.49 24.57
C ASP A 253 -57.84 6.65 23.52
N HIS A 254 -57.43 7.21 22.37
CA HIS A 254 -56.69 6.42 21.34
C HIS A 254 -55.16 6.53 21.44
N ASN A 255 -54.61 7.60 22.02
CA ASN A 255 -53.16 7.74 22.21
C ASN A 255 -52.60 6.96 23.41
N THR A 256 -53.43 6.61 24.38
CA THR A 256 -53.02 5.79 25.54
C THR A 256 -52.84 4.32 25.18
N PHE A 257 -53.54 3.82 24.16
CA PHE A 257 -53.44 2.43 23.72
C PHE A 257 -52.12 2.16 22.97
N ASP A 258 -51.67 3.10 22.14
CA ASP A 258 -50.42 2.96 21.36
C ASP A 258 -49.16 2.99 22.25
N LEU A 259 -49.13 3.82 23.29
CA LEU A 259 -48.01 3.85 24.23
C LEU A 259 -47.89 2.56 25.05
N ALA A 260 -49.02 1.93 25.41
CA ALA A 260 -49.01 0.67 26.14
C ALA A 260 -48.50 -0.50 25.28
N ASP A 261 -48.81 -0.50 23.98
CA ASP A 261 -48.26 -1.48 23.04
C ASP A 261 -46.78 -1.24 22.74
N GLN A 262 -46.36 0.03 22.62
CA GLN A 262 -44.95 0.37 22.48
C GLN A 262 -44.13 -0.03 23.72
N LEU A 263 -44.65 0.19 24.93
CA LEU A 263 -44.02 -0.25 26.18
C LEU A 263 -43.92 -1.77 26.27
N ARG A 264 -44.98 -2.51 25.87
CA ARG A 264 -44.95 -3.97 25.79
C ARG A 264 -43.91 -4.47 24.78
N CYS A 265 -43.81 -3.82 23.62
CA CYS A 265 -42.81 -4.13 22.60
C CYS A 265 -41.38 -3.91 23.13
N MET A 266 -41.12 -2.77 23.78
CA MET A 266 -39.80 -2.50 24.37
C MET A 266 -39.46 -3.46 25.52
N GLN A 267 -40.43 -3.83 26.35
CA GLN A 267 -40.24 -4.82 27.42
C GLN A 267 -39.89 -6.19 26.85
N SER A 268 -40.63 -6.65 25.83
CA SER A 268 -40.35 -7.91 25.14
C SER A 268 -38.95 -7.92 24.52
N LEU A 269 -38.53 -6.81 23.88
CA LEU A 269 -37.19 -6.70 23.32
C LEU A 269 -36.11 -6.70 24.39
N ALA A 270 -36.34 -6.05 25.53
CA ALA A 270 -35.41 -6.04 26.66
C ALA A 270 -35.26 -7.44 27.28
N GLU A 271 -36.34 -8.21 27.36
CA GLU A 271 -36.31 -9.61 27.82
C GLU A 271 -35.56 -10.52 26.85
N ASP A 272 -35.80 -10.40 25.55
CA ASP A 272 -35.08 -11.16 24.52
C ASP A 272 -33.57 -10.86 24.55
N ARG A 273 -33.21 -9.57 24.70
CA ARG A 273 -31.80 -9.16 24.87
C ARG A 273 -31.18 -9.72 26.15
N ARG A 274 -31.91 -9.77 27.27
CA ARG A 274 -31.43 -10.41 28.51
C ARG A 274 -31.19 -11.90 28.32
N GLN A 275 -32.10 -12.61 27.66
CA GLN A 275 -31.92 -14.03 27.33
C GLN A 275 -30.70 -14.25 26.43
N GLN A 276 -30.47 -13.36 25.45
CA GLN A 276 -29.29 -13.41 24.59
C GLN A 276 -27.99 -13.21 25.38
N ILE A 277 -27.99 -12.30 26.37
CA ILE A 277 -26.86 -12.08 27.28
C ILE A 277 -26.59 -13.35 28.10
N ASP A 278 -27.62 -13.95 28.70
CA ASP A 278 -27.47 -15.17 29.51
C ASP A 278 -26.87 -16.34 28.69
N VAL A 279 -27.31 -16.50 27.43
CA VAL A 279 -26.76 -17.52 26.52
C VAL A 279 -25.29 -17.26 26.19
N LEU A 280 -24.93 -15.99 25.95
CA LEU A 280 -23.54 -15.62 25.69
C LEU A 280 -22.64 -15.80 26.92
N GLU A 281 -23.14 -15.49 28.12
CA GLU A 281 -22.43 -15.71 29.38
C GLU A 281 -22.20 -17.21 29.65
N GLN A 282 -23.22 -18.05 29.42
CA GLN A 282 -23.07 -19.51 29.50
C GLN A 282 -22.03 -20.03 28.51
N ARG A 283 -22.08 -19.57 27.25
CA ARG A 283 -21.09 -19.96 26.23
C ARG A 283 -19.68 -19.51 26.63
N GLN A 284 -19.54 -18.33 27.20
CA GLN A 284 -18.25 -17.83 27.68
C GLN A 284 -17.71 -18.67 28.85
N ALA A 285 -18.58 -19.07 29.79
CA ALA A 285 -18.20 -19.95 30.90
C ALA A 285 -17.70 -21.32 30.41
N VAL A 286 -18.38 -21.93 29.42
CA VAL A 286 -17.96 -23.20 28.81
C VAL A 286 -16.60 -23.07 28.13
N LEU A 287 -16.38 -21.99 27.37
CA LEU A 287 -15.10 -21.75 26.69
C LEU A 287 -13.96 -21.53 27.70
N ARG A 288 -14.20 -20.79 28.80
CA ARG A 288 -13.22 -20.60 29.87
C ARG A 288 -12.84 -21.92 30.55
N ALA A 289 -13.81 -22.79 30.82
CA ALA A 289 -13.55 -24.13 31.36
C ALA A 289 -12.71 -24.99 30.39
N ARG A 290 -12.98 -24.90 29.07
CA ARG A 290 -12.20 -25.61 28.06
C ARG A 290 -10.75 -25.12 27.97
N VAL A 291 -10.53 -23.81 28.04
CA VAL A 291 -9.18 -23.21 28.08
C VAL A 291 -8.42 -23.70 29.30
N ALA A 292 -9.02 -23.66 30.50
CA ALA A 292 -8.39 -24.15 31.72
C ALA A 292 -8.02 -25.65 31.64
N THR A 293 -8.85 -26.45 30.98
CA THR A 293 -8.58 -27.88 30.73
C THR A 293 -7.37 -28.05 29.82
N LEU A 294 -7.34 -27.36 28.68
CA LEU A 294 -6.21 -27.41 27.73
C LEU A 294 -4.90 -26.93 28.36
N GLU A 295 -4.94 -25.88 29.19
CA GLU A 295 -3.76 -25.41 29.93
C GLU A 295 -3.23 -26.45 30.93
N SER A 296 -4.11 -27.27 31.51
CA SER A 296 -3.70 -28.39 32.36
C SER A 296 -3.05 -29.52 31.55
N GLU A 297 -3.60 -29.85 30.38
CA GLU A 297 -3.05 -30.86 29.46
C GLU A 297 -1.66 -30.43 28.94
N VAL A 298 -1.50 -29.17 28.53
CA VAL A 298 -0.21 -28.62 28.09
C VAL A 298 0.82 -28.67 29.22
N ARG A 299 0.43 -28.36 30.46
CA ARG A 299 1.33 -28.48 31.62
C ARG A 299 1.74 -29.92 31.88
N GLN A 300 0.81 -30.87 31.81
CA GLN A 300 1.10 -32.30 31.97
C GLN A 300 2.04 -32.81 30.88
N PHE A 301 1.76 -32.46 29.62
CA PHE A 301 2.63 -32.80 28.50
C PHE A 301 4.04 -32.22 28.72
N ARG A 302 4.14 -30.94 29.10
CA ARG A 302 5.44 -30.32 29.38
C ARG A 302 6.20 -31.01 30.52
N ALA A 303 5.52 -31.46 31.56
CA ALA A 303 6.14 -32.22 32.65
C ALA A 303 6.61 -33.61 32.20
N GLN A 304 5.83 -34.29 31.36
CA GLN A 304 6.18 -35.61 30.82
C GLN A 304 7.39 -35.56 29.86
N TYR A 305 7.53 -34.46 29.11
CA TYR A 305 8.62 -34.26 28.14
C TYR A 305 9.74 -33.33 28.63
N GLN A 306 9.81 -33.04 29.94
CA GLN A 306 11.03 -32.49 30.52
C GLN A 306 12.12 -33.57 30.44
N ILE A 307 12.87 -33.52 29.33
CA ILE A 307 14.11 -34.27 29.15
C ILE A 307 14.95 -34.01 30.39
N PRO A 308 15.35 -35.04 31.16
CA PRO A 308 16.22 -34.87 32.30
C PRO A 308 17.40 -34.04 31.84
N THR A 309 17.55 -32.85 32.40
CA THR A 309 18.70 -31.98 32.14
C THR A 309 19.93 -32.81 32.45
N GLN A 310 20.59 -33.25 31.39
CA GLN A 310 21.74 -34.12 31.46
C GLN A 310 22.73 -33.46 32.43
N PRO A 311 23.17 -34.16 33.49
CA PRO A 311 24.07 -33.58 34.48
C PRO A 311 25.29 -33.04 33.73
N GLN A 312 25.51 -31.74 33.85
CA GLN A 312 26.60 -31.03 33.18
C GLN A 312 27.91 -31.72 33.56
N SER A 313 28.50 -32.41 32.60
CA SER A 313 29.84 -32.97 32.75
C SER A 313 30.81 -31.84 33.10
N PRO A 314 31.69 -32.02 34.09
CA PRO A 314 32.63 -31.00 34.49
C PRO A 314 33.54 -30.64 33.32
N SER A 315 33.57 -29.35 33.05
CA SER A 315 34.38 -28.64 32.06
C SER A 315 35.81 -29.18 32.01
N ARG A 316 36.15 -29.84 30.90
CA ARG A 316 37.53 -30.22 30.59
C ARG A 316 38.14 -29.14 29.70
N ALA A 317 39.11 -28.44 30.27
CA ALA A 317 39.95 -27.45 29.61
C ALA A 317 40.80 -28.04 28.46
N ARG A 318 41.26 -27.12 27.58
CA ARG A 318 42.37 -27.23 26.59
C ARG A 318 42.05 -28.04 25.32
N THR A 319 42.45 -27.65 24.09
CA THR A 319 43.50 -26.76 23.54
C THR A 319 43.22 -26.55 22.02
N PRO A 320 43.93 -25.66 21.29
CA PRO A 320 43.73 -25.42 19.87
C PRO A 320 44.58 -26.36 18.99
N ALA A 321 44.02 -26.83 17.87
CA ALA A 321 44.77 -27.41 16.75
C ALA A 321 43.93 -27.26 15.46
N THR A 322 44.35 -26.41 14.50
CA THR A 322 45.07 -26.76 13.26
C THR A 322 44.34 -27.75 12.32
N THR A 323 43.93 -27.19 11.17
CA THR A 323 44.09 -27.71 9.80
C THR A 323 43.76 -29.18 9.50
N ALA A 324 42.75 -29.42 8.66
CA ALA A 324 42.92 -30.12 7.37
C ALA A 324 41.57 -30.33 6.64
N THR A 325 41.58 -29.87 5.39
CA THR A 325 40.93 -30.42 4.20
C THR A 325 40.42 -31.86 4.30
N ARG A 326 39.14 -32.09 3.95
CA ARG A 326 38.77 -33.23 3.08
C ARG A 326 37.41 -33.06 2.41
N SER A 327 37.47 -33.13 1.09
CA SER A 327 36.41 -33.35 0.13
C SER A 327 35.67 -34.68 0.36
N SER A 328 34.36 -34.68 0.08
CA SER A 328 33.67 -35.84 -0.51
C SER A 328 32.31 -35.46 -1.10
N PRO A 329 31.80 -36.23 -2.09
CA PRO A 329 30.85 -35.77 -3.09
C PRO A 329 29.39 -36.21 -2.85
N LEU A 330 28.51 -35.66 -3.71
CA LEU A 330 27.08 -35.91 -3.91
C LEU A 330 26.60 -37.38 -3.79
N PRO A 331 25.28 -37.54 -3.62
CA PRO A 331 24.54 -38.23 -4.66
C PRO A 331 23.39 -37.39 -5.23
N THR A 332 23.37 -37.37 -6.56
CA THR A 332 22.28 -37.00 -7.45
C THR A 332 21.01 -37.78 -7.15
N ASN A 333 19.87 -37.09 -7.04
CA ASN A 333 18.57 -37.72 -7.27
C ASN A 333 17.82 -36.98 -8.38
N ARG A 334 17.59 -37.73 -9.44
CA ARG A 334 17.08 -37.32 -10.75
C ARG A 334 15.66 -37.90 -10.83
N SER A 335 14.65 -37.06 -10.75
CA SER A 335 13.28 -37.45 -11.13
C SER A 335 12.80 -36.56 -12.26
N SER A 336 12.70 -37.18 -13.43
CA SER A 336 12.04 -36.69 -14.62
C SER A 336 10.52 -36.73 -14.43
N ALA A 337 9.83 -35.64 -14.74
CA ALA A 337 8.43 -35.68 -15.15
C ALA A 337 8.23 -34.69 -16.31
N ALA A 338 7.44 -35.14 -17.27
CA ALA A 338 7.38 -34.74 -18.67
C ALA A 338 6.83 -33.32 -18.95
N PRO A 339 7.08 -32.77 -20.16
CA PRO A 339 6.55 -31.49 -20.61
C PRO A 339 5.11 -31.64 -21.15
N PHE A 340 4.19 -30.83 -20.65
CA PHE A 340 2.90 -30.60 -21.32
C PHE A 340 3.06 -29.54 -22.40
N THR A 341 2.63 -29.90 -23.61
CA THR A 341 2.54 -29.03 -24.79
C THR A 341 1.33 -28.09 -24.71
N PRO A 342 1.37 -26.93 -25.40
CA PRO A 342 0.35 -25.91 -25.30
C PRO A 342 -0.83 -26.16 -26.26
N VAL A 343 -2.05 -25.96 -25.75
CA VAL A 343 -3.26 -25.89 -26.57
C VAL A 343 -3.40 -24.49 -27.16
N ARG A 344 -3.35 -24.47 -28.48
CA ARG A 344 -3.55 -23.36 -29.42
C ARG A 344 -5.03 -22.93 -29.41
N SER A 345 -5.33 -21.68 -29.04
CA SER A 345 -6.69 -21.13 -29.16
C SER A 345 -6.69 -19.67 -29.63
N ARG A 346 -7.16 -19.52 -30.88
CA ARG A 346 -7.93 -18.43 -31.50
C ARG A 346 -7.49 -16.96 -31.39
N ALA A 347 -7.31 -16.40 -32.58
CA ALA A 347 -7.23 -14.98 -32.90
C ALA A 347 -8.51 -14.19 -32.53
N PRO A 348 -8.39 -12.90 -32.18
CA PRO A 348 -9.50 -11.96 -32.21
C PRO A 348 -9.63 -11.25 -33.59
N PRO A 349 -10.85 -10.79 -33.95
CA PRO A 349 -11.14 -10.16 -35.25
C PRO A 349 -10.72 -8.68 -35.31
N PRO A 350 -10.63 -8.08 -36.52
CA PRO A 350 -10.22 -6.69 -36.71
C PRO A 350 -11.44 -5.75 -36.86
N TYR A 351 -11.48 -4.69 -36.06
CA TYR A 351 -12.32 -3.49 -36.23
C TYR A 351 -11.72 -2.40 -35.31
N SER A 352 -11.68 -1.11 -35.60
CA SER A 352 -11.95 -0.31 -36.79
C SER A 352 -11.33 1.06 -36.49
N ALA A 353 -10.98 1.80 -37.55
CA ALA A 353 -10.37 3.12 -37.50
C ALA A 353 -11.34 4.25 -37.05
N ALA A 354 -10.76 5.45 -36.88
CA ALA A 354 -11.33 6.80 -36.62
C ALA A 354 -11.28 7.24 -35.14
N SER A 355 -10.84 8.43 -34.74
CA SER A 355 -10.40 9.65 -35.45
C SER A 355 -9.65 10.60 -34.47
N PRO A 356 -8.97 11.65 -34.96
CA PRO A 356 -8.03 12.47 -34.21
C PRO A 356 -8.58 13.83 -33.72
N LEU A 357 -7.71 14.57 -33.00
CA LEU A 357 -7.72 16.02 -32.69
C LEU A 357 -8.45 16.47 -31.42
N SER A 358 -7.69 16.98 -30.44
CA SER A 358 -7.66 18.43 -30.14
C SER A 358 -6.71 18.69 -28.96
N ALA A 359 -5.50 19.18 -29.24
CA ALA A 359 -4.57 19.70 -28.24
C ALA A 359 -4.64 21.23 -28.27
N ARG A 360 -5.09 21.84 -27.16
CA ARG A 360 -5.00 23.28 -26.92
C ARG A 360 -3.69 23.61 -26.17
N PRO A 361 -3.01 24.71 -26.50
CA PRO A 361 -1.78 25.12 -25.85
C PRO A 361 -2.08 25.92 -24.57
N MET A 362 -1.32 25.69 -23.50
CA MET A 362 -1.24 26.63 -22.39
C MET A 362 0.15 27.27 -22.36
N SER A 363 0.13 28.59 -22.50
CA SER A 363 1.26 29.49 -22.42
C SER A 363 1.74 29.68 -20.97
N SER A 364 3.03 29.50 -20.76
CA SER A 364 3.97 30.48 -20.18
C SER A 364 3.47 31.41 -19.05
N LEU A 365 4.03 31.25 -17.84
CA LEU A 365 4.87 32.27 -17.14
C LEU A 365 5.19 31.85 -15.70
N ALA A 366 6.48 31.84 -15.36
CA ALA A 366 7.11 32.64 -14.30
C ALA A 366 8.30 31.92 -13.66
N HIS A 367 9.50 32.43 -13.97
CA HIS A 367 10.75 32.15 -13.28
C HIS A 367 10.66 32.50 -11.79
N ARG A 368 11.06 31.57 -10.92
CA ARG A 368 11.43 31.88 -9.53
C ARG A 368 12.73 31.18 -9.17
N SER A 369 13.69 31.98 -8.74
CA SER A 369 15.08 31.62 -8.47
C SER A 369 15.20 30.55 -7.38
N THR A 370 15.99 29.52 -7.65
CA THR A 370 16.42 28.49 -6.69
C THR A 370 17.49 29.04 -5.75
N PRO A 371 17.44 28.77 -4.44
CA PRO A 371 18.55 29.01 -3.54
C PRO A 371 19.61 27.90 -3.67
N THR A 372 20.87 28.33 -3.75
CA THR A 372 22.07 27.51 -3.82
C THR A 372 22.27 26.75 -2.51
N HIS A 373 22.04 25.43 -2.51
CA HIS A 373 22.43 24.54 -1.42
C HIS A 373 23.84 23.98 -1.67
N ALA A 374 24.63 23.91 -0.60
CA ALA A 374 26.00 23.42 -0.58
C ALA A 374 26.12 21.95 -1.03
N PRO A 375 27.15 21.58 -1.81
CA PRO A 375 27.31 20.23 -2.33
C PRO A 375 27.76 19.26 -1.24
N LEU A 376 27.15 18.06 -1.25
CA LEU A 376 27.72 16.86 -0.64
C LEU A 376 29.12 16.65 -1.21
N VAL A 377 30.04 16.20 -0.35
CA VAL A 377 31.43 15.85 -0.67
C VAL A 377 31.48 15.08 -1.98
N ASP A 378 32.03 15.73 -3.00
CA ASP A 378 32.14 15.25 -4.36
C ASP A 378 33.34 14.29 -4.39
N ASN A 379 33.08 13.02 -4.73
CA ASN A 379 34.10 12.01 -4.98
C ASN A 379 34.87 12.42 -6.23
N SER A 380 35.86 13.31 -6.06
CA SER A 380 36.34 14.16 -7.15
C SER A 380 36.98 13.37 -8.30
N GLU A 381 37.59 12.22 -8.02
CA GLU A 381 38.24 11.39 -9.05
C GLU A 381 37.22 10.56 -9.84
N VAL A 382 36.29 9.88 -9.17
CA VAL A 382 35.23 9.09 -9.82
C VAL A 382 34.30 10.01 -10.62
N SER A 383 33.90 11.15 -10.04
CA SER A 383 33.11 12.17 -10.73
C SER A 383 33.84 12.75 -11.95
N ALA A 384 35.15 12.99 -11.86
CA ALA A 384 35.95 13.48 -12.98
C ALA A 384 36.04 12.46 -14.12
N LEU A 385 36.28 11.18 -13.81
CA LEU A 385 36.31 10.11 -14.82
C LEU A 385 34.95 9.92 -15.50
N ILE A 386 33.85 9.97 -14.73
CA ILE A 386 32.49 9.90 -15.27
C ILE A 386 32.24 11.06 -16.26
N LEU A 387 32.67 12.27 -15.90
CA LEU A 387 32.54 13.44 -16.76
C LEU A 387 33.42 13.33 -18.01
N GLN A 388 34.68 12.94 -17.84
CA GLN A 388 35.68 12.81 -18.90
C GLN A 388 35.26 11.81 -19.98
N HIS A 389 34.66 10.69 -19.59
CA HIS A 389 34.24 9.62 -20.50
C HIS A 389 32.79 9.76 -20.99
N GLY A 390 32.09 10.87 -20.69
CA GLY A 390 30.71 11.08 -21.14
C GLY A 390 29.68 10.14 -20.50
N LEU A 391 30.00 9.61 -19.31
CA LEU A 391 29.18 8.62 -18.60
C LEU A 391 28.22 9.26 -17.59
N GLN A 392 27.87 10.55 -17.75
CA GLN A 392 27.05 11.27 -16.76
C GLN A 392 25.67 10.61 -16.56
N HIS A 393 25.15 9.97 -17.60
CA HIS A 393 23.91 9.20 -17.58
C HIS A 393 24.01 7.91 -16.72
N LEU A 394 25.22 7.43 -16.43
CA LEU A 394 25.51 6.26 -15.59
C LEU A 394 25.96 6.62 -14.17
N THR A 395 26.09 7.90 -13.80
CA THR A 395 26.61 8.34 -12.49
C THR A 395 25.95 7.63 -11.31
N ALA A 396 24.62 7.59 -11.27
CA ALA A 396 23.88 6.93 -10.19
C ALA A 396 24.12 5.42 -10.15
N SER A 397 24.42 4.81 -11.29
CA SER A 397 24.69 3.37 -11.43
C SER A 397 26.07 3.01 -10.91
N VAL A 398 27.08 3.81 -11.25
CA VAL A 398 28.46 3.64 -10.76
C VAL A 398 28.51 3.82 -9.24
N ASN A 399 27.85 4.87 -8.72
CA ASN A 399 27.74 5.10 -7.27
C ASN A 399 27.01 3.97 -6.52
N LEU A 400 26.01 3.36 -7.16
CA LEU A 400 25.32 2.20 -6.58
C LEU A 400 26.26 1.00 -6.50
N ILE A 401 26.97 0.66 -7.60
CA ILE A 401 27.96 -0.42 -7.62
C ILE A 401 29.01 -0.22 -6.52
N GLN A 402 29.51 1.01 -6.35
CA GLN A 402 30.47 1.34 -5.31
C GLN A 402 29.96 1.01 -3.90
N ARG A 403 28.69 1.32 -3.61
CA ARG A 403 28.10 1.21 -2.27
C ARG A 403 27.53 -0.16 -1.95
N SER A 404 27.04 -0.89 -2.96
CA SER A 404 26.26 -2.11 -2.76
C SER A 404 26.97 -3.39 -3.19
N THR A 405 28.06 -3.30 -3.94
CA THR A 405 28.76 -4.46 -4.50
C THR A 405 30.14 -4.59 -3.85
N GLN A 406 30.59 -5.82 -3.58
CA GLN A 406 31.95 -6.05 -3.07
C GLN A 406 33.01 -5.64 -4.12
N PRO A 407 34.18 -5.09 -3.72
CA PRO A 407 35.19 -4.56 -4.64
C PRO A 407 35.65 -5.52 -5.73
N VAL A 408 35.72 -6.82 -5.42
CA VAL A 408 36.11 -7.89 -6.37
C VAL A 408 35.18 -8.02 -7.57
N HIS A 409 33.93 -7.53 -7.47
CA HIS A 409 32.91 -7.64 -8.51
C HIS A 409 32.66 -6.33 -9.26
N TRP A 410 33.28 -5.20 -8.88
CA TRP A 410 33.02 -3.91 -9.51
C TRP A 410 33.31 -3.89 -11.02
N TYR A 411 34.43 -4.49 -11.43
CA TYR A 411 34.81 -4.52 -12.84
C TYR A 411 33.78 -5.23 -13.72
N GLU A 412 33.30 -6.40 -13.27
CA GLU A 412 32.30 -7.20 -14.00
C GLU A 412 30.96 -6.45 -14.10
N GLU A 413 30.50 -5.84 -13.00
CA GLU A 413 29.27 -5.05 -12.97
C GLU A 413 29.34 -3.82 -13.89
N LEU A 414 30.48 -3.13 -13.94
CA LEU A 414 30.68 -1.98 -14.84
C LEU A 414 30.66 -2.41 -16.33
N LEU A 415 31.24 -3.58 -16.66
CA LEU A 415 31.13 -4.14 -18.01
C LEU A 415 29.69 -4.49 -18.38
N GLN A 416 28.89 -5.01 -17.44
CA GLN A 416 27.47 -5.29 -17.66
C GLN A 416 26.63 -4.04 -17.93
N LEU A 417 27.09 -2.86 -17.47
CA LEU A 417 26.50 -1.56 -17.84
C LEU A 417 26.85 -1.09 -19.26
N GLY A 418 27.66 -1.85 -20.00
CA GLY A 418 28.15 -1.48 -21.32
C GLY A 418 29.29 -0.46 -21.30
N ILE A 419 29.93 -0.25 -20.14
CA ILE A 419 31.13 0.59 -20.04
C ILE A 419 32.30 -0.15 -20.70
N GLN A 420 33.08 0.54 -21.51
CA GLN A 420 34.24 -0.05 -22.17
C GLN A 420 35.26 -0.54 -21.13
N ALA A 421 35.90 -1.68 -21.40
CA ALA A 421 36.82 -2.34 -20.46
C ALA A 421 37.94 -1.42 -19.92
N GLY A 422 38.52 -0.57 -20.76
CA GLY A 422 39.54 0.41 -20.31
C GLY A 422 38.98 1.39 -19.27
N VAL A 423 37.81 1.97 -19.55
CA VAL A 423 37.13 2.92 -18.66
C VAL A 423 36.65 2.24 -17.38
N ALA A 424 36.16 1.01 -17.47
CA ALA A 424 35.77 0.21 -16.30
C ALA A 424 36.97 -0.05 -15.38
N SER A 425 38.14 -0.36 -15.94
CA SER A 425 39.37 -0.54 -15.16
C SER A 425 39.81 0.76 -14.47
N GLU A 426 39.71 1.91 -15.13
CA GLU A 426 40.04 3.22 -14.55
C GLU A 426 39.10 3.58 -13.40
N LEU A 427 37.79 3.37 -13.57
CA LEU A 427 36.80 3.61 -12.53
C LEU A 427 37.02 2.71 -11.29
N VAL A 428 37.33 1.43 -11.48
CA VAL A 428 37.66 0.53 -10.36
C VAL A 428 38.91 0.99 -9.62
N ALA A 429 39.93 1.50 -10.31
CA ALA A 429 41.11 2.04 -9.66
C ALA A 429 40.77 3.26 -8.79
N ALA A 430 39.97 4.20 -9.32
CA ALA A 430 39.52 5.39 -8.59
C ALA A 430 38.57 5.07 -7.43
N MET A 431 37.76 4.01 -7.54
CA MET A 431 36.89 3.58 -6.44
C MET A 431 37.69 2.91 -5.29
N ASN A 432 38.82 2.27 -5.59
CA ASN A 432 39.68 1.62 -4.58
C ASN A 432 40.57 2.61 -3.83
N THR A 433 40.92 3.76 -4.42
CA THR A 433 41.72 4.79 -3.73
C THR A 433 40.96 5.46 -2.59
N GLU A 434 39.62 5.39 -2.59
CA GLU A 434 38.77 5.97 -1.54
C GLU A 434 38.70 5.15 -0.25
N ASP A 435 38.88 3.82 -0.31
CA ASP A 435 38.77 2.95 0.89
C ASP A 435 39.99 3.07 1.84
N HIS A 436 40.98 3.91 1.50
CA HIS A 436 42.20 4.11 2.27
C HIS A 436 42.34 5.52 2.89
N VAL A 437 41.29 6.35 2.83
CA VAL A 437 41.20 7.66 3.49
C VAL A 437 40.12 7.59 4.57
#